data_AF-A0A1L3J5G6-F1
#
_entry.id   AF-A0A1L3J5G6-F1
#
_cell.length_a   1.000
_cell.length_b   1.000
_cell.length_c   1.000
_cell.angle_alpha   90.00
_cell.angle_beta   90.00
_cell.angle_gamma   90.00
#
_symmetry.space_group_name_H-M   'P 1'
#
loop_
_entity.id
_entity.type
_entity.pdbx_description
1 polymer ?
#
loop_
_entity_poly.entity_id
_entity_poly.type
_entity_poly.pdbx_seq_one_letter_code
_entity_poly.pdbx_strand_id
1 'polypeptide(L)'
;MEFRTRIPIEEASVKIDHSSGVFLIGSCFVENIGEKLSWFKFRNLQNPTGILFHPAPISRFLSRLASNSEYGEEDVFEFNEGWQSFEAHSAMRREDKIECILSLNQALSESRSFLSGASLVVISLGTAWGYKRESDGPIVANCHKVPQNEFKKELSGIDEIKDQLRLMVASLKTINKEIQILFTVSPVRHLKDGVINNQRSKAHLISALHGFLEEQNSSSLQYFPSYEILMDELRDYRFYKNDMLHPNELAIDYIWKLFSENWIVAKSLKLNDQIDKIQKALSHRSREENSVRHKKFLTKLQLKIEEIHKKHPEITFPQAL
;
A
#
# COMPACT_ATOMS: atom_id res chain seq x y z
N MET A 1 35.10 4.04 10.92
CA MET A 1 33.93 3.69 11.72
C MET A 1 32.71 3.92 10.86
N GLU A 2 31.88 2.90 10.63
CA GLU A 2 30.62 3.07 9.91
C GLU A 2 29.56 3.55 10.90
N PHE A 3 29.06 4.78 10.72
CA PHE A 3 28.12 5.42 11.64
C PHE A 3 26.64 5.08 11.35
N ARG A 4 26.38 4.09 10.48
CA ARG A 4 25.03 3.68 10.09
C ARG A 4 24.85 2.20 10.34
N THR A 5 23.75 1.85 11.01
CA THR A 5 23.30 0.46 11.17
C THR A 5 22.45 0.09 9.97
N ARG A 6 23.07 -0.40 8.89
CA ARG A 6 22.32 -0.84 7.70
C ARG A 6 21.49 -2.07 8.04
N ILE A 7 20.19 -1.99 7.80
CA ILE A 7 19.28 -3.11 7.90
C ILE A 7 19.52 -4.02 6.68
N PRO A 8 19.84 -5.31 6.89
CA PRO A 8 19.97 -6.24 5.78
C PRO A 8 18.59 -6.42 5.12
N ILE A 9 18.57 -6.33 3.81
CA ILE A 9 17.37 -6.54 3.00
C ILE A 9 17.63 -7.76 2.14
N GLU A 10 16.74 -8.75 2.25
CA GLU A 10 16.78 -9.92 1.38
C GLU A 10 16.39 -9.49 -0.04
N GLU A 11 17.18 -9.93 -1.02
CA GLU A 11 16.87 -9.65 -2.42
C GLU A 11 15.57 -10.38 -2.82
N ALA A 12 14.78 -9.76 -3.69
CA ALA A 12 13.53 -10.36 -4.16
C ALA A 12 13.80 -11.69 -4.86
N SER A 13 12.99 -12.71 -4.57
CA SER A 13 13.03 -13.99 -5.29
C SER A 13 12.64 -13.79 -6.77
N VAL A 14 11.72 -12.87 -7.04
CA VAL A 14 11.33 -12.40 -8.37
C VAL A 14 11.25 -10.88 -8.35
N LYS A 15 12.03 -10.23 -9.22
CA LYS A 15 11.99 -8.78 -9.40
C LYS A 15 10.92 -8.38 -10.42
N ILE A 16 10.27 -7.25 -10.16
CA ILE A 16 9.27 -6.64 -11.04
C ILE A 16 9.91 -5.77 -12.13
N ASP A 17 9.20 -5.63 -13.24
CA ASP A 17 9.50 -4.67 -14.31
C ASP A 17 8.24 -3.86 -14.67
N HIS A 18 8.31 -3.00 -15.70
CA HIS A 18 7.17 -2.11 -16.04
C HIS A 18 5.95 -2.86 -16.60
N SER A 19 6.09 -4.14 -16.98
CA SER A 19 4.96 -4.99 -17.37
C SER A 19 4.28 -5.66 -16.17
N SER A 20 4.96 -5.71 -15.02
CA SER A 20 4.45 -6.32 -13.79
C SER A 20 3.34 -5.46 -13.17
N GLY A 21 2.24 -6.12 -12.78
CA GLY A 21 1.21 -5.50 -11.95
C GLY A 21 1.58 -5.59 -10.46
N VAL A 22 1.52 -4.46 -9.74
CA VAL A 22 1.76 -4.41 -8.29
C VAL A 22 0.47 -4.01 -7.56
N PHE A 23 -0.09 -4.92 -6.80
CA PHE A 23 -1.24 -4.64 -5.94
C PHE A 23 -0.75 -4.24 -4.56
N LEU A 24 -1.26 -3.14 -3.99
CA LEU A 24 -0.85 -2.67 -2.68
C LEU A 24 -2.06 -2.53 -1.76
N ILE A 25 -1.97 -3.09 -0.56
CA ILE A 25 -3.03 -3.00 0.44
C ILE A 25 -2.45 -2.84 1.85
N GLY A 26 -3.16 -2.09 2.68
CA GLY A 26 -2.87 -1.99 4.10
C GLY A 26 -2.82 -0.54 4.59
N SER A 27 -1.85 -0.24 5.44
CA SER A 27 -1.67 1.10 6.03
C SER A 27 -1.41 2.21 5.00
N CYS A 28 -1.52 3.48 5.40
CA CYS A 28 -1.18 4.63 4.56
C CYS A 28 0.27 4.63 4.02
N PHE A 29 1.16 3.79 4.57
CA PHE A 29 2.49 3.64 4.00
C PHE A 29 2.46 3.11 2.56
N VAL A 30 1.51 2.22 2.21
CA VAL A 30 1.43 1.73 0.83
C VAL A 30 1.04 2.80 -0.16
N GLU A 31 0.33 3.85 0.26
CA GLU A 31 -0.01 4.97 -0.62
C GLU A 31 1.24 5.74 -1.04
N ASN A 32 2.22 5.91 -0.13
CA ASN A 32 3.49 6.55 -0.45
C ASN A 32 4.31 5.72 -1.46
N ILE A 33 4.31 4.39 -1.31
CA ILE A 33 5.00 3.48 -2.25
C ILE A 33 4.26 3.37 -3.58
N GLY A 34 2.93 3.34 -3.57
CA GLY A 34 2.10 3.33 -4.77
C GLY A 34 2.18 4.64 -5.56
N GLU A 35 2.32 5.79 -4.88
CA GLU A 35 2.64 7.06 -5.52
C GLU A 35 4.00 7.02 -6.23
N LYS A 36 5.02 6.41 -5.62
CA LYS A 36 6.32 6.20 -6.30
C LYS A 36 6.19 5.29 -7.51
N LEU A 37 5.50 4.15 -7.38
CA LEU A 37 5.23 3.25 -8.51
C LEU A 37 4.51 4.00 -9.65
N SER A 38 3.51 4.82 -9.33
CA SER A 38 2.76 5.64 -10.28
C SER A 38 3.63 6.72 -10.93
N TRP A 39 4.50 7.39 -10.16
CA TRP A 39 5.48 8.35 -10.68
C TRP A 39 6.37 7.71 -11.73
N PHE A 40 6.86 6.50 -11.45
CA PHE A 40 7.70 5.70 -12.35
C PHE A 40 6.90 4.85 -13.36
N LYS A 41 5.58 5.09 -13.49
CA LYS A 41 4.72 4.47 -14.52
C LYS A 41 4.60 2.94 -14.44
N PHE A 42 4.79 2.35 -13.27
CA PHE A 42 4.45 0.96 -13.02
C PHE A 42 2.93 0.79 -12.94
N ARG A 43 2.41 -0.29 -13.52
CA ARG A 43 1.01 -0.70 -13.35
C ARG A 43 0.77 -1.08 -11.89
N ASN A 44 -0.02 -0.30 -11.17
CA ASN A 44 -0.33 -0.55 -9.77
C ASN A 44 -1.80 -0.27 -9.43
N LEU A 45 -2.30 -0.92 -8.38
CA LEU A 45 -3.60 -0.66 -7.77
C LEU A 45 -3.43 -0.65 -6.26
N GLN A 46 -3.83 0.43 -5.60
CA GLN A 46 -3.61 0.65 -4.18
C GLN A 46 -4.92 0.82 -3.42
N ASN A 47 -5.06 0.15 -2.28
CA ASN A 47 -6.13 0.36 -1.29
C ASN A 47 -7.52 0.62 -1.92
N PRO A 48 -8.07 -0.34 -2.67
CA PRO A 48 -9.30 -0.15 -3.47
C PRO A 48 -10.54 0.18 -2.60
N THR A 49 -10.56 -0.26 -1.34
CA THR A 49 -11.58 0.10 -0.34
C THR A 49 -11.05 1.09 0.72
N GLY A 50 -9.95 1.77 0.39
CA GLY A 50 -9.17 2.66 1.24
C GLY A 50 -8.26 1.94 2.24
N ILE A 51 -7.69 2.71 3.17
CA ILE A 51 -6.63 2.26 4.08
C ILE A 51 -7.18 1.26 5.11
N LEU A 52 -6.54 0.10 5.20
CA LEU A 52 -6.85 -0.97 6.17
C LEU A 52 -5.62 -1.23 7.06
N PHE A 53 -5.66 -0.84 8.33
CA PHE A 53 -4.47 -0.96 9.18
C PHE A 53 -4.32 -2.32 9.85
N HIS A 54 -5.43 -2.97 10.20
CA HIS A 54 -5.43 -4.20 10.98
C HIS A 54 -5.45 -5.43 10.06
N PRO A 55 -4.76 -6.54 10.41
CA PRO A 55 -4.76 -7.76 9.59
C PRO A 55 -6.17 -8.29 9.27
N ALA A 56 -7.07 -8.34 10.26
CA ALA A 56 -8.39 -8.95 10.09
C ALA A 56 -9.31 -8.28 9.03
N PRO A 57 -9.39 -6.94 8.90
CA PRO A 57 -10.06 -6.33 7.75
C PRO A 57 -9.41 -6.64 6.40
N ILE A 58 -8.07 -6.69 6.31
CA ILE A 58 -7.35 -7.00 5.07
C ILE A 58 -7.67 -8.43 4.63
N SER A 59 -7.57 -9.41 5.53
CA SER A 59 -7.84 -10.82 5.23
C SER A 59 -9.28 -11.03 4.79
N ARG A 60 -10.25 -10.32 5.39
CA ARG A 60 -11.66 -10.39 5.00
C ARG A 60 -11.91 -9.84 3.61
N PHE A 61 -11.33 -8.70 3.27
CA PHE A 61 -11.40 -8.15 1.92
C PHE A 61 -10.83 -9.16 0.90
N LEU A 62 -9.65 -9.72 1.16
CA LEU A 62 -9.05 -10.74 0.29
C LEU A 62 -9.89 -12.02 0.23
N SER A 63 -10.54 -12.42 1.32
CA SER A 63 -11.43 -13.58 1.36
C SER A 63 -12.67 -13.36 0.49
N ARG A 64 -13.31 -12.18 0.57
CA ARG A 64 -14.41 -11.80 -0.32
C ARG A 64 -14.00 -11.89 -1.79
N LEU A 65 -12.81 -11.36 -2.12
CA LEU A 65 -12.26 -11.48 -3.47
C LEU A 65 -12.13 -12.93 -3.89
N ALA A 66 -11.55 -13.80 -3.05
CA ALA A 66 -11.32 -15.20 -3.40
C ALA A 66 -12.64 -15.98 -3.61
N SER A 67 -13.64 -15.75 -2.75
CA SER A 67 -14.92 -16.44 -2.78
C SER A 67 -15.96 -15.82 -3.73
N ASN A 68 -15.65 -14.70 -4.40
CA ASN A 68 -16.61 -13.89 -5.14
C ASN A 68 -17.81 -13.47 -4.29
N SER A 69 -17.57 -13.14 -3.01
CA SER A 69 -18.62 -12.67 -2.12
C SER A 69 -18.76 -11.15 -2.25
N GLU A 70 -19.81 -10.73 -2.93
CA GLU A 70 -20.18 -9.31 -3.06
C GLU A 70 -20.64 -8.73 -1.72
N TYR A 71 -20.59 -7.41 -1.60
CA TYR A 71 -21.20 -6.65 -0.52
C TYR A 71 -22.71 -6.57 -0.71
N GLY A 72 -23.44 -6.85 0.36
CA GLY A 72 -24.89 -6.80 0.43
C GLY A 72 -25.44 -5.61 1.23
N GLU A 73 -26.76 -5.58 1.40
CA GLU A 73 -27.44 -4.55 2.19
C GLU A 73 -27.09 -4.60 3.68
N GLU A 74 -26.75 -5.79 4.18
CA GLU A 74 -26.32 -6.09 5.54
C GLU A 74 -24.90 -5.61 5.85
N ASP A 75 -24.10 -5.38 4.81
CA ASP A 75 -22.70 -4.96 4.94
C ASP A 75 -22.54 -3.44 5.05
N VAL A 76 -23.63 -2.69 4.86
CA VAL A 76 -23.65 -1.23 4.89
C VAL A 76 -24.66 -0.71 5.92
N PHE A 77 -24.35 0.45 6.49
CA PHE A 77 -25.23 1.14 7.44
C PHE A 77 -25.20 2.64 7.20
N GLU A 78 -26.29 3.31 7.57
CA GLU A 78 -26.37 4.76 7.54
C GLU A 78 -25.91 5.35 8.87
N PHE A 79 -25.04 6.37 8.82
CA PHE A 79 -24.67 7.16 9.98
C PHE A 79 -24.16 8.54 9.54
N ASN A 80 -24.58 9.60 10.24
CA ASN A 80 -24.28 10.99 9.88
C ASN A 80 -24.58 11.29 8.41
N GLU A 81 -25.82 11.01 7.96
CA GLU A 81 -26.31 11.35 6.62
C GLU A 81 -25.50 10.72 5.47
N GLY A 82 -25.04 9.48 5.66
CA GLY A 82 -24.39 8.73 4.59
C GLY A 82 -24.21 7.26 4.92
N TRP A 83 -24.06 6.49 3.85
CA TRP A 83 -23.92 5.05 3.84
C TRP A 83 -22.47 4.65 3.78
N GLN A 84 -22.10 3.67 4.61
CA GLN A 84 -20.73 3.21 4.77
C GLN A 84 -20.69 1.77 5.28
N SER A 85 -19.54 1.12 5.17
CA SER A 85 -19.33 -0.25 5.66
C SER A 85 -18.26 -0.28 6.74
N PHE A 86 -18.50 -1.01 7.82
CA PHE A 86 -17.47 -1.29 8.83
C PHE A 86 -16.28 -2.08 8.27
N GLU A 87 -16.39 -2.63 7.06
CA GLU A 87 -15.31 -3.38 6.39
C GLU A 87 -14.44 -2.50 5.49
N ALA A 88 -14.80 -1.23 5.29
CA ALA A 88 -14.11 -0.31 4.39
C ALA A 88 -13.71 1.00 5.07
N HIS A 89 -12.77 1.71 4.45
CA HIS A 89 -12.36 3.05 4.88
C HIS A 89 -13.50 4.07 4.64
N SER A 90 -13.47 5.19 5.35
CA SER A 90 -14.46 6.27 5.19
C SER A 90 -14.46 6.91 3.80
N ALA A 91 -13.46 6.64 2.96
CA ALA A 91 -13.43 7.05 1.55
C ALA A 91 -14.50 6.34 0.69
N MET A 92 -15.00 5.18 1.17
CA MET A 92 -16.10 4.45 0.52
C MET A 92 -17.49 4.94 0.94
N ARG A 93 -17.57 5.96 1.81
CA ARG A 93 -18.85 6.56 2.19
C ARG A 93 -19.54 7.18 0.98
N ARG A 94 -20.85 6.98 0.85
CA ARG A 94 -21.72 7.61 -0.17
C ARG A 94 -22.96 8.20 0.49
N GLU A 95 -23.66 9.06 -0.22
CA GLU A 95 -24.94 9.62 0.25
C GLU A 95 -26.09 8.63 0.07
N ASP A 96 -26.01 7.77 -0.95
CA ASP A 96 -27.02 6.75 -1.26
C ASP A 96 -26.53 5.33 -0.92
N LYS A 97 -27.47 4.48 -0.47
CA LYS A 97 -27.19 3.08 -0.08
C LYS A 97 -26.71 2.26 -1.28
N ILE A 98 -27.43 2.35 -2.39
CA ILE A 98 -27.17 1.56 -3.59
C ILE A 98 -25.82 1.99 -4.18
N GLU A 99 -25.55 3.28 -4.23
CA GLU A 99 -24.26 3.81 -4.67
C GLU A 99 -23.08 3.32 -3.79
N CYS A 100 -23.27 3.23 -2.47
CA CYS A 100 -22.26 2.69 -1.56
C CYS A 100 -21.93 1.24 -1.88
N ILE A 101 -22.97 0.39 -2.00
CA ILE A 101 -22.83 -1.03 -2.34
C ILE A 101 -22.18 -1.20 -3.72
N LEU A 102 -22.64 -0.45 -4.72
CA LEU A 102 -22.06 -0.48 -6.07
C LEU A 102 -20.58 -0.07 -6.07
N SER A 103 -20.21 0.98 -5.33
CA SER A 103 -18.82 1.42 -5.20
C SER A 103 -17.93 0.35 -4.55
N LEU A 104 -18.42 -0.32 -3.50
CA LEU A 104 -17.71 -1.40 -2.84
C LEU A 104 -17.53 -2.63 -3.75
N ASN A 105 -18.58 -3.00 -4.49
CA ASN A 105 -18.53 -4.13 -5.43
C ASN A 105 -17.69 -3.83 -6.68
N GLN A 106 -17.68 -2.57 -7.13
CA GLN A 106 -16.75 -2.12 -8.17
C GLN A 106 -15.30 -2.28 -7.70
N ALA A 107 -14.97 -1.84 -6.49
CA ALA A 107 -13.66 -2.01 -5.90
C ALA A 107 -13.26 -3.50 -5.79
N LEU A 108 -14.19 -4.39 -5.43
CA LEU A 108 -13.94 -5.85 -5.44
C LEU A 108 -13.62 -6.37 -6.85
N SER A 109 -14.47 -6.04 -7.83
CA SER A 109 -14.32 -6.51 -9.21
C SER A 109 -13.01 -6.05 -9.84
N GLU A 110 -12.67 -4.76 -9.70
CA GLU A 110 -11.41 -4.19 -10.16
C GLU A 110 -10.20 -4.87 -9.51
N SER A 111 -10.27 -5.12 -8.20
CA SER A 111 -9.18 -5.77 -7.46
C SER A 111 -8.96 -7.21 -7.89
N ARG A 112 -10.05 -7.99 -8.05
CA ARG A 112 -9.96 -9.38 -8.51
C ARG A 112 -9.37 -9.46 -9.92
N SER A 113 -9.84 -8.60 -10.82
CA SER A 113 -9.31 -8.49 -12.19
C SER A 113 -7.82 -8.14 -12.19
N PHE A 114 -7.41 -7.14 -11.39
CA PHE A 114 -6.01 -6.74 -11.26
C PHE A 114 -5.13 -7.86 -10.72
N LEU A 115 -5.53 -8.50 -9.61
CA LEU A 115 -4.78 -9.55 -8.94
C LEU A 115 -4.57 -10.79 -9.82
N SER A 116 -5.52 -11.10 -10.70
CA SER A 116 -5.44 -12.24 -11.62
C SER A 116 -4.23 -12.14 -12.57
N GLY A 117 -3.76 -10.93 -12.88
CA GLY A 117 -2.57 -10.69 -13.70
C GLY A 117 -1.43 -9.97 -12.98
N ALA A 118 -1.53 -9.78 -11.65
CA ALA A 118 -0.50 -9.12 -10.86
C ALA A 118 0.69 -10.05 -10.61
N SER A 119 1.89 -9.48 -10.55
CA SER A 119 3.13 -10.21 -10.25
C SER A 119 3.44 -10.14 -8.76
N LEU A 120 3.09 -9.04 -8.10
CA LEU A 120 3.43 -8.75 -6.71
C LEU A 120 2.25 -8.16 -5.95
N VAL A 121 2.05 -8.63 -4.72
CA VAL A 121 1.18 -8.00 -3.72
C VAL A 121 2.04 -7.47 -2.59
N VAL A 122 1.89 -6.19 -2.25
CA VAL A 122 2.51 -5.57 -1.08
C VAL A 122 1.47 -5.39 0.01
N ILE A 123 1.66 -6.03 1.16
CA ILE A 123 0.76 -5.94 2.32
C ILE A 123 1.45 -5.20 3.45
N SER A 124 0.96 -4.00 3.80
CA SER A 124 1.51 -3.21 4.92
C SER A 124 0.62 -3.29 6.15
N LEU A 125 1.11 -3.96 7.19
CA LEU A 125 0.40 -4.09 8.47
C LEU A 125 0.61 -2.85 9.33
N GLY A 126 -0.48 -2.18 9.72
CA GLY A 126 -0.45 -0.93 10.48
C GLY A 126 -0.43 -1.14 11.99
N THR A 127 -1.40 -1.90 12.50
CA THR A 127 -1.61 -2.11 13.94
C THR A 127 -2.26 -3.46 14.25
N ALA A 128 -1.91 -4.06 15.39
CA ALA A 128 -2.60 -5.20 16.01
C ALA A 128 -3.75 -4.77 16.95
N TRP A 129 -3.97 -3.47 17.17
CA TRP A 129 -5.15 -2.98 17.89
C TRP A 129 -6.37 -2.96 16.96
N GLY A 130 -7.42 -3.68 17.35
CA GLY A 130 -8.70 -3.72 16.67
C GLY A 130 -9.82 -3.12 17.51
N TYR A 131 -10.93 -2.82 16.84
CA TYR A 131 -12.18 -2.40 17.47
C TYR A 131 -13.28 -3.36 17.01
N LYS A 132 -14.04 -3.92 17.95
CA LYS A 132 -15.20 -4.76 17.67
C LYS A 132 -16.46 -4.07 18.18
N ARG A 133 -17.52 -4.01 17.38
CA ARG A 133 -18.79 -3.41 17.82
C ARG A 133 -19.53 -4.28 18.83
N GLU A 134 -19.45 -5.59 18.63
CA GLU A 134 -19.98 -6.62 19.53
C GLU A 134 -18.82 -7.40 20.14
N SER A 135 -18.98 -7.95 21.35
CA SER A 135 -17.88 -8.65 22.07
C SER A 135 -17.23 -9.75 21.25
N ASP A 136 -18.04 -10.45 20.46
CA ASP A 136 -17.64 -11.62 19.65
C ASP A 136 -17.73 -11.33 18.14
N GLY A 137 -17.96 -10.06 17.77
CA GLY A 137 -18.03 -9.62 16.38
C GLY A 137 -16.65 -9.46 15.74
N PRO A 138 -16.58 -9.24 14.42
CA PRO A 138 -15.32 -9.05 13.72
C PRO A 138 -14.68 -7.69 14.05
N ILE A 139 -13.36 -7.61 13.97
CA ILE A 139 -12.63 -6.33 14.04
C ILE A 139 -13.00 -5.46 12.84
N VAL A 140 -13.49 -4.26 13.05
CA VAL A 140 -13.88 -3.34 11.98
C VAL A 140 -12.64 -2.69 11.31
N ALA A 141 -12.75 -2.36 10.03
CA ALA A 141 -11.78 -1.57 9.29
C ALA A 141 -11.72 -0.12 9.78
N ASN A 142 -12.90 0.45 10.08
CA ASN A 142 -13.06 1.84 10.51
C ASN A 142 -14.30 1.95 11.40
N CYS A 143 -14.21 2.75 12.48
CA CYS A 143 -15.35 3.00 13.38
C CYS A 143 -16.29 4.09 12.86
N HIS A 144 -15.91 4.80 11.78
CA HIS A 144 -16.70 5.83 11.09
C HIS A 144 -17.28 6.93 11.98
N LYS A 145 -16.53 7.32 13.01
CA LYS A 145 -16.93 8.31 14.03
C LYS A 145 -18.19 7.91 14.83
N VAL A 146 -18.64 6.66 14.72
CA VAL A 146 -19.66 6.09 15.64
C VAL A 146 -19.09 6.17 17.06
N PRO A 147 -19.90 6.48 18.08
CA PRO A 147 -19.45 6.64 19.46
C PRO A 147 -18.56 5.49 19.94
N GLN A 148 -17.43 5.81 20.58
CA GLN A 148 -16.43 4.81 20.98
C GLN A 148 -16.93 3.79 21.99
N ASN A 149 -17.97 4.11 22.77
CA ASN A 149 -18.61 3.19 23.71
C ASN A 149 -19.40 2.08 23.01
N GLU A 150 -19.69 2.19 21.72
CA GLU A 150 -20.22 1.10 20.90
C GLU A 150 -19.13 0.11 20.47
N PHE A 151 -17.85 0.36 20.77
CA PHE A 151 -16.75 -0.51 20.39
C PHE A 151 -15.93 -0.96 21.58
N LYS A 152 -15.63 -2.25 21.60
CA LYS A 152 -14.59 -2.82 22.45
C LYS A 152 -13.27 -2.80 21.70
N LYS A 153 -12.29 -2.13 22.30
CA LYS A 153 -10.92 -2.14 21.80
C LYS A 153 -10.16 -3.34 22.36
N GLU A 154 -9.42 -4.03 21.50
CA GLU A 154 -8.60 -5.18 21.89
C GLU A 154 -7.29 -5.25 21.11
N LEU A 155 -6.30 -5.90 21.71
CA LEU A 155 -5.02 -6.20 21.08
C LEU A 155 -5.06 -7.65 20.60
N SER A 156 -5.02 -7.84 19.29
CA SER A 156 -5.03 -9.17 18.69
C SER A 156 -3.82 -9.99 19.13
N GLY A 157 -4.05 -11.27 19.42
CA GLY A 157 -3.00 -12.20 19.81
C GLY A 157 -2.04 -12.50 18.65
N ILE A 158 -0.84 -13.01 18.96
CA ILE A 158 0.14 -13.41 17.94
C ILE A 158 -0.44 -14.49 17.02
N ASP A 159 -1.06 -15.54 17.60
CA ASP A 159 -1.63 -16.64 16.81
C ASP A 159 -2.84 -16.19 15.98
N GLU A 160 -3.69 -15.32 16.52
CA GLU A 160 -4.80 -14.72 15.76
C GLU A 160 -4.30 -13.96 14.54
N ILE A 161 -3.22 -13.17 14.68
CA ILE A 161 -2.63 -12.46 13.54
C ILE A 161 -2.06 -13.47 12.52
N LYS A 162 -1.40 -14.54 12.96
CA LYS A 162 -0.90 -15.60 12.06
C LYS A 162 -2.03 -16.25 11.28
N ASP A 163 -3.18 -16.50 11.91
CA ASP A 163 -4.36 -17.02 11.22
C ASP A 163 -4.87 -16.06 10.15
N GLN A 164 -4.90 -14.76 10.44
CA GLN A 164 -5.23 -13.76 9.42
C GLN A 164 -4.23 -13.78 8.25
N LEU A 165 -2.93 -13.90 8.51
CA LEU A 165 -1.90 -13.98 7.46
C LEU A 165 -2.05 -15.24 6.60
N ARG A 166 -2.32 -16.41 7.21
CA ARG A 166 -2.63 -17.66 6.49
C ARG A 166 -3.83 -17.49 5.57
N LEU A 167 -4.90 -16.87 6.06
CA LEU A 167 -6.09 -16.56 5.26
C LEU A 167 -5.76 -15.65 4.09
N MET A 168 -5.02 -14.55 4.30
CA MET A 168 -4.60 -13.64 3.22
C MET A 168 -3.86 -14.39 2.10
N VAL A 169 -2.87 -15.21 2.46
CA VAL A 169 -2.08 -15.97 1.49
C VAL A 169 -2.97 -16.98 0.75
N ALA A 170 -3.79 -17.75 1.46
CA ALA A 170 -4.71 -18.71 0.84
C ALA A 170 -5.68 -18.05 -0.14
N SER A 171 -6.25 -16.89 0.23
CA SER A 171 -7.14 -16.12 -0.64
C SER A 171 -6.42 -15.62 -1.89
N LEU A 172 -5.23 -15.03 -1.74
CA LEU A 172 -4.43 -14.54 -2.88
C LEU A 172 -4.03 -15.68 -3.83
N LYS A 173 -3.58 -16.81 -3.28
CA LYS A 173 -3.21 -17.99 -4.07
C LYS A 173 -4.39 -18.68 -4.75
N THR A 174 -5.61 -18.48 -4.27
CA THR A 174 -6.85 -18.91 -4.94
C THR A 174 -7.11 -18.09 -6.21
N ILE A 175 -6.78 -16.80 -6.21
CA ILE A 175 -6.95 -15.89 -7.36
C ILE A 175 -5.80 -16.06 -8.35
N ASN A 176 -4.57 -16.10 -7.85
CA ASN A 176 -3.36 -16.19 -8.66
C ASN A 176 -2.29 -17.01 -7.92
N LYS A 177 -2.01 -18.22 -8.42
CA LYS A 177 -1.08 -19.18 -7.78
C LYS A 177 0.38 -18.69 -7.79
N GLU A 178 0.77 -17.96 -8.82
CA GLU A 178 2.14 -17.51 -9.05
C GLU A 178 2.47 -16.17 -8.38
N ILE A 179 1.48 -15.51 -7.79
CA ILE A 179 1.64 -14.18 -7.20
C ILE A 179 2.68 -14.20 -6.08
N GLN A 180 3.61 -13.24 -6.11
CA GLN A 180 4.55 -13.01 -5.02
C GLN A 180 3.90 -12.12 -3.97
N ILE A 181 4.18 -12.36 -2.70
CA ILE A 181 3.59 -11.59 -1.59
C ILE A 181 4.73 -11.02 -0.74
N LEU A 182 4.78 -9.70 -0.68
CA LEU A 182 5.72 -8.94 0.13
C LEU A 182 4.97 -8.33 1.30
N PHE A 183 5.27 -8.80 2.50
CA PHE A 183 4.77 -8.22 3.73
C PHE A 183 5.70 -7.10 4.20
N THR A 184 5.13 -6.11 4.89
CA THR A 184 5.89 -5.12 5.63
C THR A 184 5.11 -4.65 6.85
N VAL A 185 5.80 -4.32 7.94
CA VAL A 185 5.18 -3.60 9.05
C VAL A 185 5.31 -2.11 8.77
N SER A 186 4.19 -1.38 8.84
CA SER A 186 4.17 0.05 8.53
C SER A 186 5.13 0.84 9.44
N PRO A 187 5.93 1.76 8.89
CA PRO A 187 6.80 2.63 9.67
C PRO A 187 6.03 3.76 10.38
N VAL A 188 4.76 3.98 10.01
CA VAL A 188 3.93 5.02 10.63
C VAL A 188 3.60 4.66 12.08
N ARG A 189 3.77 5.64 12.97
CA ARG A 189 3.52 5.50 14.40
C ARG A 189 2.05 5.79 14.72
N HIS A 190 1.38 4.88 15.41
CA HIS A 190 0.00 5.05 15.90
C HIS A 190 0.02 5.55 17.35
N LEU A 191 0.34 6.83 17.55
CA LEU A 191 0.53 7.38 18.91
C LEU A 191 -0.75 7.87 19.60
N LYS A 192 -1.91 7.79 18.95
CA LYS A 192 -3.20 8.18 19.58
C LYS A 192 -3.45 7.47 20.91
N ASP A 193 -2.90 6.26 21.05
CA ASP A 193 -3.05 5.41 22.24
C ASP A 193 -1.78 5.33 23.10
N GLY A 194 -0.81 6.21 22.82
CA GLY A 194 0.49 6.25 23.51
C GLY A 194 1.55 5.35 22.89
N VAL A 195 2.81 5.73 23.11
CA VAL A 195 3.99 5.05 22.55
C VAL A 195 4.07 3.59 22.99
N ILE A 196 3.73 3.28 24.25
CA ILE A 196 3.76 1.92 24.79
C ILE A 196 2.82 1.00 24.01
N ASN A 197 1.59 1.44 23.75
CA ASN A 197 0.62 0.65 23.00
C ASN A 197 0.98 0.50 21.52
N ASN A 198 1.62 1.52 20.93
CA ASN A 198 2.20 1.39 19.59
C ASN A 198 3.31 0.32 19.57
N GLN A 199 4.24 0.34 20.52
CA GLN A 199 5.33 -0.65 20.56
C GLN A 199 4.79 -2.07 20.79
N ARG A 200 3.83 -2.25 21.69
CA ARG A 200 3.15 -3.55 21.87
C ARG A 200 2.50 -4.04 20.58
N SER A 201 1.79 -3.16 19.90
CA SER A 201 1.14 -3.46 18.62
C SER A 201 2.14 -3.90 17.55
N LYS A 202 3.23 -3.14 17.37
CA LYS A 202 4.30 -3.50 16.42
C LYS A 202 4.99 -4.80 16.81
N ALA A 203 5.24 -5.04 18.09
CA ALA A 203 5.83 -6.28 18.58
C ALA A 203 4.95 -7.51 18.28
N HIS A 204 3.62 -7.39 18.41
CA HIS A 204 2.68 -8.45 18.03
C HIS A 204 2.72 -8.71 16.52
N LEU A 205 2.67 -7.66 15.69
CA LEU A 205 2.73 -7.79 14.23
C LEU A 205 4.04 -8.42 13.76
N ILE A 206 5.19 -7.95 14.27
CA ILE A 206 6.52 -8.45 13.92
C ILE A 206 6.65 -9.92 14.35
N SER A 207 6.34 -10.24 15.60
CA SER A 207 6.42 -11.62 16.12
C SER A 207 5.54 -12.59 15.33
N ALA A 208 4.29 -12.18 15.03
CA ALA A 208 3.36 -13.00 14.26
C ALA A 208 3.83 -13.18 12.81
N LEU A 209 4.26 -12.10 12.16
CA LEU A 209 4.68 -12.13 10.77
C LEU A 209 5.93 -12.99 10.57
N HIS A 210 6.97 -12.80 11.38
CA HIS A 210 8.19 -13.63 11.25
C HIS A 210 7.91 -15.09 11.59
N GLY A 211 7.17 -15.37 12.67
CA GLY A 211 6.78 -16.75 12.98
C GLY A 211 5.94 -17.40 11.88
N PHE A 212 5.06 -16.64 11.22
CA PHE A 212 4.32 -17.12 10.05
C PHE A 212 5.24 -17.40 8.84
N LEU A 213 6.14 -16.48 8.50
CA LEU A 213 7.05 -16.65 7.36
C LEU A 213 7.98 -17.85 7.54
N GLU A 214 8.51 -18.05 8.76
CA GLU A 214 9.33 -19.22 9.12
C GLU A 214 8.55 -20.53 8.99
N GLU A 215 7.27 -20.57 9.43
CA GLU A 215 6.41 -21.74 9.28
C GLU A 215 6.07 -22.07 7.83
N GLN A 216 5.83 -21.06 7.00
CA GLN A 216 5.49 -21.27 5.59
C GLN A 216 6.72 -21.68 4.75
N ASN A 217 7.91 -21.19 5.13
CA ASN A 217 9.19 -21.47 4.46
C ASN A 217 9.08 -21.44 2.92
N SER A 218 8.47 -20.38 2.38
CA SER A 218 8.17 -20.22 0.96
C SER A 218 8.89 -19.02 0.38
N SER A 219 9.63 -19.22 -0.72
CA SER A 219 10.26 -18.14 -1.47
C SER A 219 9.28 -17.14 -2.10
N SER A 220 7.99 -17.48 -2.15
CA SER A 220 6.94 -16.59 -2.64
C SER A 220 6.41 -15.61 -1.61
N LEU A 221 6.84 -15.73 -0.35
CA LEU A 221 6.49 -14.86 0.77
C LEU A 221 7.78 -14.21 1.28
N GLN A 222 7.85 -12.89 1.24
CA GLN A 222 9.02 -12.14 1.68
C GLN A 222 8.64 -11.01 2.63
N TYR A 223 9.63 -10.50 3.37
CA TYR A 223 9.49 -9.36 4.26
C TYR A 223 10.35 -8.19 3.80
N PHE A 224 9.75 -7.00 3.72
CA PHE A 224 10.47 -5.75 3.55
C PHE A 224 10.48 -4.96 4.87
N PRO A 225 11.66 -4.66 5.45
CA PRO A 225 11.78 -4.12 6.81
C PRO A 225 11.59 -2.60 6.89
N SER A 226 10.47 -2.08 6.39
CA SER A 226 10.25 -0.62 6.33
C SER A 226 10.16 0.04 7.71
N TYR A 227 9.58 -0.65 8.70
CA TYR A 227 9.53 -0.17 10.09
C TYR A 227 10.93 -0.05 10.68
N GLU A 228 11.74 -1.09 10.56
CA GLU A 228 13.11 -1.15 11.08
C GLU A 228 14.00 -0.14 10.36
N ILE A 229 13.87 0.04 9.04
CA ILE A 229 14.59 1.10 8.32
C ILE A 229 14.27 2.47 8.93
N LEU A 230 13.00 2.78 9.19
CA LEU A 230 12.65 4.07 9.79
C LEU A 230 13.15 4.19 11.23
N MET A 231 13.03 3.13 12.04
CA MET A 231 13.40 3.15 13.46
C MET A 231 14.91 3.11 13.69
N ASP A 232 15.67 2.43 12.83
CA ASP A 232 17.07 2.08 13.06
C ASP A 232 18.06 2.75 12.09
N GLU A 233 17.68 3.07 10.86
CA GLU A 233 18.53 3.86 9.94
C GLU A 233 18.17 5.34 9.93
N LEU A 234 16.87 5.65 10.04
CA LEU A 234 16.32 7.00 9.96
C LEU A 234 15.82 7.50 11.32
N ARG A 235 16.60 7.26 12.38
CA ARG A 235 16.18 7.42 13.80
C ARG A 235 15.82 8.86 14.24
N ASP A 236 16.07 9.86 13.41
CA ASP A 236 15.98 11.28 13.76
C ASP A 236 14.63 11.90 13.35
N TYR A 237 14.07 12.79 14.16
CA TYR A 237 12.81 13.48 13.86
C TYR A 237 12.83 14.27 12.55
N ARG A 238 14.01 14.62 12.01
CA ARG A 238 14.16 15.19 10.66
C ARG A 238 13.60 14.33 9.54
N PHE A 239 13.28 13.06 9.80
CA PHE A 239 12.69 12.11 8.85
C PHE A 239 11.18 11.98 8.99
N TYR A 240 10.56 12.76 9.88
CA TYR A 240 9.11 12.78 10.09
C TYR A 240 8.51 14.07 9.53
N LYS A 241 7.21 14.01 9.20
CA LYS A 241 6.40 15.19 8.92
C LYS A 241 6.15 15.97 10.21
N ASN A 242 5.54 17.14 10.09
CA ASN A 242 5.22 18.02 11.23
C ASN A 242 4.34 17.37 12.30
N ASP A 243 3.62 16.29 11.96
CA ASP A 243 2.84 15.51 12.93
C ASP A 243 3.69 14.58 13.81
N MET A 244 4.97 14.39 13.48
CA MET A 244 5.92 13.49 14.17
C MET A 244 5.51 12.01 14.13
N LEU A 245 4.57 11.64 13.25
CA LEU A 245 4.02 10.29 13.11
C LEU A 245 4.35 9.67 11.77
N HIS A 246 4.20 10.44 10.70
CA HIS A 246 4.39 9.97 9.34
C HIS A 246 5.80 10.28 8.85
N PRO A 247 6.43 9.37 8.07
CA PRO A 247 7.69 9.68 7.40
C PRO A 247 7.49 10.84 6.43
N ASN A 248 8.50 11.71 6.33
CA ASN A 248 8.53 12.78 5.32
C ASN A 248 9.07 12.28 3.98
N GLU A 249 9.10 13.16 2.98
CA GLU A 249 9.53 12.83 1.62
C GLU A 249 10.94 12.24 1.57
N LEU A 250 11.89 12.79 2.34
CA LEU A 250 13.27 12.28 2.39
C LEU A 250 13.31 10.83 2.91
N ALA A 251 12.52 10.51 3.93
CA ALA A 251 12.41 9.15 4.44
C ALA A 251 11.75 8.20 3.45
N ILE A 252 10.66 8.63 2.80
CA ILE A 252 9.98 7.87 1.76
C ILE A 252 10.89 7.61 0.56
N ASP A 253 11.66 8.60 0.11
CA ASP A 253 12.63 8.46 -0.98
C ASP A 253 13.72 7.45 -0.65
N TYR A 254 14.20 7.48 0.59
CA TYR A 254 15.21 6.52 1.04
C TYR A 254 14.67 5.10 1.09
N ILE A 255 13.47 4.91 1.64
CA ILE A 255 12.82 3.60 1.70
C ILE A 255 12.48 3.10 0.28
N TRP A 256 12.00 3.98 -0.61
CA TRP A 256 11.77 3.68 -2.02
C TRP A 256 13.05 3.25 -2.72
N LYS A 257 14.17 3.93 -2.48
CA LYS A 257 15.47 3.54 -3.03
C LYS A 257 15.80 2.10 -2.65
N LEU A 258 15.72 1.77 -1.37
CA LEU A 258 15.98 0.42 -0.86
C LEU A 258 15.02 -0.62 -1.45
N PHE A 259 13.73 -0.31 -1.56
CA PHE A 259 12.76 -1.17 -2.24
C PHE A 259 13.14 -1.40 -3.70
N SER A 260 13.39 -0.32 -4.45
CA SER A 260 13.66 -0.37 -5.90
C SER A 260 14.95 -1.14 -6.24
N GLU A 261 16.02 -0.99 -5.46
CA GLU A 261 17.27 -1.71 -5.66
C GLU A 261 17.10 -3.24 -5.48
N ASN A 262 16.21 -3.66 -4.58
CA ASN A 262 16.03 -5.07 -4.22
C ASN A 262 14.88 -5.76 -4.97
N TRP A 263 13.83 -5.03 -5.37
CA TRP A 263 12.65 -5.62 -6.05
C TRP A 263 12.49 -5.23 -7.52
N ILE A 264 13.23 -4.27 -8.07
CA ILE A 264 13.09 -3.86 -9.48
C ILE A 264 14.28 -4.32 -10.32
N VAL A 265 14.01 -4.88 -11.49
CA VAL A 265 15.08 -5.30 -12.42
C VAL A 265 15.93 -4.12 -12.91
N ALA A 266 17.23 -4.34 -13.10
CA ALA A 266 18.16 -3.28 -13.50
C ALA A 266 17.78 -2.54 -14.80
N LYS A 267 17.16 -3.23 -15.77
CA LYS A 267 16.64 -2.60 -17.01
C LYS A 267 15.58 -1.53 -16.70
N SER A 268 14.72 -1.79 -15.72
CA SER A 268 13.65 -0.89 -15.32
C SER A 268 14.16 0.23 -14.43
N LEU A 269 15.17 0.00 -13.59
CA LEU A 269 15.85 1.10 -12.87
C LEU A 269 16.46 2.13 -13.83
N LYS A 270 17.11 1.69 -14.92
CA LYS A 270 17.61 2.59 -15.96
C LYS A 270 16.50 3.35 -16.70
N LEU A 271 15.33 2.72 -16.87
CA LEU A 271 14.17 3.36 -17.46
C LEU A 271 13.57 4.40 -16.51
N ASN A 272 13.52 4.10 -15.20
CA ASN A 272 13.08 5.02 -14.16
C ASN A 272 13.86 6.34 -14.20
N ASP A 273 15.17 6.31 -14.44
CA ASP A 273 15.99 7.53 -14.59
C ASP A 273 15.53 8.43 -15.76
N GLN A 274 15.01 7.82 -16.84
CA GLN A 274 14.49 8.56 -17.99
C GLN A 274 13.09 9.10 -17.70
N ILE A 275 12.23 8.27 -17.10
CA ILE A 275 10.88 8.64 -16.67
C ILE A 275 10.93 9.80 -15.68
N ASP A 276 11.83 9.75 -14.69
CA ASP A 276 11.99 10.80 -13.67
C ASP A 276 12.37 12.15 -14.29
N LYS A 277 13.29 12.15 -15.27
CA LYS A 277 13.65 13.37 -16.00
C LYS A 277 12.46 13.96 -16.75
N ILE A 278 11.62 13.11 -17.36
CA ILE A 278 10.41 13.55 -18.05
C ILE A 278 9.38 14.09 -17.06
N GLN A 279 9.11 13.36 -15.97
CA GLN A 279 8.15 13.76 -14.95
C GLN A 279 8.54 15.08 -14.28
N LYS A 280 9.82 15.27 -13.93
CA LYS A 280 10.33 16.55 -13.41
C LYS A 280 10.19 17.68 -14.42
N ALA A 281 10.46 17.40 -15.70
CA ALA A 281 10.30 18.37 -16.78
C ALA A 281 8.83 18.78 -16.97
N LEU A 282 7.89 17.83 -16.94
CA LEU A 282 6.44 18.07 -17.00
C LEU A 282 5.91 18.82 -15.77
N SER A 283 6.49 18.57 -14.60
CA SER A 283 6.08 19.24 -13.35
C SER A 283 6.58 20.69 -13.26
N HIS A 284 7.57 21.07 -14.07
CA HIS A 284 8.15 22.41 -14.03
C HIS A 284 7.27 23.44 -14.75
N ARG A 285 6.68 24.37 -13.98
CA ARG A 285 5.97 25.52 -14.56
C ARG A 285 6.95 26.58 -15.06
N SER A 286 6.97 26.83 -16.36
CA SER A 286 7.79 27.89 -16.97
C SER A 286 7.18 29.26 -16.70
N ARG A 287 8.01 30.26 -16.38
CA ARG A 287 7.54 31.66 -16.27
C ARG A 287 7.40 32.37 -17.63
N GLU A 288 7.92 31.75 -18.70
CA GLU A 288 7.93 32.30 -20.07
C GLU A 288 7.40 31.27 -21.07
N GLU A 289 6.14 30.84 -20.88
CA GLU A 289 5.49 29.77 -21.66
C GLU A 289 5.47 30.06 -23.18
N ASN A 290 5.35 31.33 -23.58
CA ASN A 290 5.32 31.70 -25.00
C ASN A 290 6.69 31.88 -25.66
N SER A 291 7.79 31.71 -24.92
CA SER A 291 9.13 31.90 -25.48
C SER A 291 9.51 30.80 -26.49
N VAL A 292 10.30 31.16 -27.51
CA VAL A 292 10.86 30.19 -28.48
C VAL A 292 11.68 29.11 -27.77
N ARG A 293 12.33 29.47 -26.66
CA ARG A 293 13.11 28.54 -25.83
C ARG A 293 12.21 27.49 -25.17
N HIS A 294 11.06 27.91 -24.62
CA HIS A 294 10.10 26.99 -24.02
C HIS A 294 9.48 26.05 -25.05
N LYS A 295 9.06 26.57 -26.22
CA LYS A 295 8.55 25.73 -27.32
C LYS A 295 9.57 24.67 -27.77
N LYS A 296 10.85 25.05 -27.95
CA LYS A 296 11.93 24.09 -28.27
C LYS A 296 12.15 23.05 -27.18
N PHE A 297 11.98 23.43 -25.91
CA PHE A 297 12.07 22.50 -24.79
C PHE A 297 10.93 21.49 -24.83
N LEU A 298 9.68 21.93 -25.03
CA LEU A 298 8.50 21.06 -25.15
C LEU A 298 8.63 20.08 -26.31
N THR A 299 9.07 20.53 -27.49
CA THR A 299 9.32 19.62 -28.63
C THR A 299 10.35 18.54 -28.28
N LYS A 300 11.45 18.90 -27.59
CA LYS A 300 12.45 17.91 -27.16
C LYS A 300 11.91 16.95 -26.10
N LEU A 301 11.04 17.43 -25.21
CA LEU A 301 10.41 16.60 -24.19
C LEU A 301 9.43 15.60 -24.85
N GLN A 302 8.62 16.07 -25.78
CA GLN A 302 7.67 15.26 -26.54
C GLN A 302 8.38 14.14 -27.33
N LEU A 303 9.49 14.44 -28.00
CA LEU A 303 10.28 13.41 -28.69
C LEU A 303 10.79 12.30 -27.75
N LYS A 304 11.16 12.64 -26.50
CA LYS A 304 11.58 11.65 -25.50
C LYS A 304 10.40 10.80 -25.02
N ILE A 305 9.23 11.42 -24.83
CA ILE A 305 7.99 10.72 -24.48
C ILE A 305 7.65 9.71 -25.59
N GLU A 306 7.70 10.13 -26.85
CA GLU A 306 7.45 9.27 -28.01
C GLU A 306 8.46 8.13 -28.13
N GLU A 307 9.74 8.37 -27.84
CA GLU A 307 10.76 7.32 -27.85
C GLU A 307 10.49 6.25 -26.80
N ILE A 308 10.13 6.65 -25.57
CA ILE A 308 9.76 5.70 -24.52
C ILE A 308 8.49 4.95 -24.92
N HIS A 309 7.44 5.66 -25.36
CA HIS A 309 6.16 5.05 -25.72
C HIS A 309 6.31 4.06 -26.89
N LYS A 310 7.18 4.34 -27.87
CA LYS A 310 7.47 3.42 -28.97
C LYS A 310 8.11 2.11 -28.49
N LYS A 311 8.94 2.16 -27.44
CA LYS A 311 9.61 0.99 -26.86
C LYS A 311 8.75 0.30 -25.79
N HIS A 312 7.88 1.06 -25.13
CA HIS A 312 7.05 0.67 -23.99
C HIS A 312 5.63 1.27 -24.16
N PRO A 313 4.77 0.69 -25.02
CA PRO A 313 3.43 1.23 -25.28
C PRO A 313 2.54 1.33 -24.04
N GLU A 314 2.80 0.51 -23.03
CA GLU A 314 2.15 0.51 -21.72
C GLU A 314 2.45 1.76 -20.89
N ILE A 315 3.57 2.45 -21.17
CA ILE A 315 3.98 3.65 -20.46
C ILE A 315 3.39 4.88 -21.16
N THR A 316 2.57 5.62 -20.43
CA THR A 316 1.95 6.85 -20.89
C THR A 316 2.28 8.02 -19.99
N PHE A 317 2.36 9.20 -20.58
CA PHE A 317 2.59 10.46 -19.90
C PHE A 317 1.44 11.43 -20.20
N PRO A 318 1.13 12.37 -19.29
CA PRO A 318 0.30 13.51 -19.63
C PRO A 318 0.89 14.25 -20.84
N GLN A 319 0.03 14.83 -21.69
CA GLN A 319 0.49 15.66 -22.80
C GLN A 319 1.32 16.84 -22.27
N ALA A 320 2.49 17.06 -22.90
CA ALA A 320 3.24 18.28 -22.70
C ALA A 320 2.49 19.42 -23.42
N LEU A 321 1.79 20.27 -22.65
CA LEU A 321 1.07 21.44 -23.16
C LEU A 321 2.02 22.40 -23.88
#